data_AF-A0AAW2PM46-F1
#
_entry.id   AF-A0AAW2PM46-F1
#
_cell.length_a   1.000
_cell.length_b   1.000
_cell.length_c   1.000
_cell.angle_alpha   90.00
_cell.angle_beta   90.00
_cell.angle_gamma   90.00
#
_symmetry.space_group_name_H-M   'P 1'
#
loop_
_entity.id
_entity.type
_entity.pdbx_description
1 polymer ?
#
loop_
_entity_poly.entity_id
_entity_poly.type
_entity_poly.pdbx_seq_one_letter_code
_entity_poly.pdbx_strand_id
1 'polypeptide(L)'
;MDDFLLLNCKYKSGMVCTATVCYYICFVERSASGSPKYTNCRPRIAPGSTVIGFVEESGSKLPSALVKLFFLFKVISWIQWVSYLSIGKPEADVIVVGSGIGGLCCGALLARYNQDVLGSSGKPSSTRFRNFVVFVNRKVKKVLDALGESLPCATYDSWMVYIPEGEFLSRIGPQTFSRISRRMLVQMLRKNGENFFDAILPLSTAAMALPPLSIRGDWGVLSTAGARYAPSLLKSFAQMGPQGALGATKLLRPFSEIINSLGLKDPFIRNWVDLLAFLLAGVKSDGILSAEMIYMFSEWYKPGCCLEYPLHGSGAVVDALVRGLEKFNGRLSLRSHVENIVVEDGRAIGVKLRGGQFVRAKKAVVSNASMWDTLNLLPKEVVPKPYQERIQMTPQCESFMHLHLGFDAEGIREDLGIHHIVVNDWERGVDADQNVVLISVPSVLSPDLAPPRKHVLHAYTPGTEPFELWEGLDRRSNEYKELKAQRSEVMWKAVERALGPGFDREKCEVKLVGTPLTHQRFLRRNRGTYGPAIKAGKGSFPGHSTPIPQLFCCGDSTFPGIGVPAVAASGAIVANSLVSVSQHSELLDAVGI
;
A
#
# COMPACT_ATOMS: atom_id res chain seq x y z
N MET A 1 -55.91 -8.94 -22.13
CA MET A 1 -55.92 -10.19 -21.34
C MET A 1 -54.46 -10.49 -21.07
N ASP A 2 -54.03 -9.90 -19.97
CA ASP A 2 -52.66 -9.82 -19.49
C ASP A 2 -52.40 -11.00 -18.56
N ASP A 3 -51.31 -11.73 -18.80
CA ASP A 3 -50.72 -12.60 -17.78
C ASP A 3 -49.29 -12.10 -17.49
N PHE A 4 -49.19 -11.19 -16.51
CA PHE A 4 -47.92 -10.81 -15.89
C PHE A 4 -47.57 -11.81 -14.80
N LEU A 5 -46.51 -12.61 -15.01
CA LEU A 5 -45.92 -13.46 -13.99
C LEU A 5 -45.10 -12.61 -13.00
N LEU A 6 -45.74 -12.22 -11.90
CA LEU A 6 -45.12 -11.55 -10.75
C LEU A 6 -44.47 -12.59 -9.80
N LEU A 7 -43.15 -12.73 -9.85
CA LEU A 7 -42.38 -13.45 -8.84
C LEU A 7 -42.19 -12.56 -7.60
N ASN A 8 -43.00 -12.82 -6.57
CA ASN A 8 -42.96 -12.12 -5.30
C ASN A 8 -41.98 -12.80 -4.33
N CYS A 9 -40.76 -12.27 -4.20
CA CYS A 9 -39.80 -12.73 -3.19
C CYS A 9 -39.99 -11.92 -1.90
N LYS A 10 -40.73 -12.45 -0.92
CA LYS A 10 -40.84 -11.87 0.43
C LYS A 10 -39.63 -12.27 1.28
N TYR A 11 -38.71 -11.34 1.54
CA TYR A 11 -37.77 -11.43 2.67
C TYR A 11 -38.33 -10.62 3.86
N LYS A 12 -38.41 -11.25 5.03
CA LYS A 12 -38.83 -10.62 6.30
C LYS A 12 -37.74 -9.66 6.81
N SER A 13 -37.71 -8.44 6.29
CA SER A 13 -37.26 -7.22 6.99
C SER A 13 -37.52 -5.97 6.11
N GLY A 14 -38.74 -5.44 6.17
CA GLY A 14 -39.03 -4.00 6.11
C GLY A 14 -38.52 -3.09 4.97
N MET A 15 -37.99 -3.57 3.84
CA MET A 15 -37.68 -2.73 2.67
C MET A 15 -38.43 -3.22 1.43
N VAL A 16 -39.35 -2.40 0.91
CA VAL A 16 -39.98 -2.60 -0.40
C VAL A 16 -39.09 -1.91 -1.44
N CYS A 17 -38.30 -2.67 -2.19
CA CYS A 17 -37.75 -2.24 -3.47
C CYS A 17 -38.61 -2.85 -4.58
N THR A 18 -39.44 -2.05 -5.23
CA THR A 18 -40.15 -2.44 -6.45
C THR A 18 -39.15 -2.49 -7.61
N ALA A 19 -38.76 -3.69 -8.05
CA ALA A 19 -38.02 -3.90 -9.29
C ALA A 19 -38.99 -4.36 -10.38
N THR A 20 -39.26 -3.51 -11.37
CA THR A 20 -40.01 -3.91 -12.57
C THR A 20 -39.03 -4.56 -13.55
N VAL A 21 -39.16 -5.87 -13.78
CA VAL A 21 -38.40 -6.60 -14.81
C VAL A 21 -39.27 -6.68 -16.07
N CYS A 22 -38.90 -5.97 -17.13
CA CYS A 22 -39.53 -6.14 -18.45
C CYS A 22 -38.80 -7.24 -19.24
N TYR A 23 -39.54 -8.25 -19.70
CA TYR A 23 -39.05 -9.21 -20.70
C TYR A 23 -39.34 -8.70 -22.11
N TYR A 24 -38.38 -8.81 -23.03
CA TYR A 24 -38.62 -8.65 -24.47
C TYR A 24 -38.61 -10.04 -25.13
N ILE A 25 -39.69 -10.39 -25.84
CA ILE A 25 -39.71 -11.52 -26.78
C ILE A 25 -39.55 -10.92 -28.17
N CYS A 26 -38.41 -11.14 -28.83
CA CYS A 26 -38.25 -10.80 -30.25
C CYS A 26 -38.81 -11.94 -31.10
N PHE A 27 -39.80 -11.64 -31.95
CA PHE A 27 -40.24 -12.55 -33.01
C PHE A 27 -39.28 -12.44 -34.20
N VAL A 28 -38.79 -13.58 -34.69
CA VAL A 28 -38.03 -13.69 -35.93
C VAL A 28 -38.97 -14.16 -37.03
N GLU A 29 -39.37 -13.28 -37.95
CA GLU A 29 -39.99 -13.71 -39.21
C GLU A 29 -38.90 -14.17 -40.18
N ARG A 30 -38.98 -15.42 -40.65
CA ARG A 30 -38.14 -15.95 -41.72
C ARG A 30 -38.64 -15.44 -43.07
N SER A 31 -37.80 -14.76 -43.84
CA SER A 31 -38.00 -14.60 -45.29
C SER A 31 -37.03 -15.49 -46.08
N ALA A 32 -37.48 -15.98 -47.23
CA ALA A 32 -36.89 -17.08 -48.00
C ALA A 32 -35.62 -16.73 -48.82
N SER A 33 -34.89 -15.66 -48.50
CA SER A 33 -33.63 -15.33 -49.18
C SER A 33 -32.62 -14.81 -48.15
N GLY A 34 -31.65 -15.68 -47.80
CA GLY A 34 -30.76 -15.51 -46.65
C GLY A 34 -29.91 -14.23 -46.66
N SER A 35 -30.27 -13.28 -45.80
CA SER A 35 -29.37 -12.47 -44.95
C SER A 35 -30.21 -11.62 -43.98
N PRO A 36 -29.96 -11.63 -42.65
CA PRO A 36 -30.73 -10.79 -41.73
C PRO A 36 -30.26 -9.32 -41.82
N LYS A 37 -31.20 -8.40 -42.08
CA LYS A 37 -31.03 -6.96 -41.86
C LYS A 37 -31.62 -6.57 -40.51
N TYR A 38 -30.84 -5.92 -39.65
CA TYR A 38 -31.31 -5.36 -38.37
C TYR A 38 -31.94 -3.98 -38.60
N THR A 39 -33.21 -3.79 -38.23
CA THR A 39 -33.86 -2.47 -38.15
C THR A 39 -34.07 -2.05 -36.70
N ASN A 40 -33.72 -0.79 -36.41
CA ASN A 40 -33.72 -0.13 -35.11
C ASN A 40 -35.15 0.11 -34.57
N CYS A 41 -35.46 -0.37 -33.36
CA CYS A 41 -36.60 0.09 -32.56
C CYS A 41 -36.09 0.73 -31.26
N ARG A 42 -36.43 2.00 -30.98
CA ARG A 42 -36.16 2.69 -29.71
C ARG A 42 -37.45 2.96 -28.94
N PRO A 43 -37.57 2.59 -27.65
CA PRO A 43 -38.65 3.05 -26.79
C PRO A 43 -38.28 4.33 -26.01
N ARG A 44 -39.30 5.14 -25.67
CA ARG A 44 -39.21 6.31 -24.76
C ARG A 44 -39.12 5.84 -23.31
N ILE A 45 -38.17 6.36 -22.54
CA ILE A 45 -37.91 6.03 -21.13
C ILE A 45 -38.23 7.25 -20.25
N ALA A 46 -38.87 7.06 -19.08
CA ALA A 46 -39.12 8.11 -18.10
C ALA A 46 -37.86 8.48 -17.29
N PRO A 47 -37.70 9.72 -16.81
CA PRO A 47 -36.48 10.15 -16.11
C PRO A 47 -36.29 9.37 -14.80
N GLY A 48 -35.10 8.79 -14.59
CA GLY A 48 -34.73 8.09 -13.35
C GLY A 48 -34.74 6.56 -13.42
N SER A 49 -35.14 5.95 -14.55
CA SER A 49 -35.09 4.50 -14.75
C SER A 49 -33.82 4.07 -15.51
N THR A 50 -33.05 3.12 -14.97
CA THR A 50 -31.95 2.45 -15.71
C THR A 50 -32.47 1.13 -16.26
N VAL A 51 -32.53 0.98 -17.58
CA VAL A 51 -32.86 -0.29 -18.25
C VAL A 51 -31.55 -0.94 -18.70
N ILE A 52 -31.30 -2.18 -18.28
CA ILE A 52 -30.18 -2.99 -18.81
C ILE A 52 -30.78 -4.23 -19.46
N GLY A 53 -30.79 -4.25 -20.80
CA GLY A 53 -31.06 -5.45 -21.58
C GLY A 53 -29.77 -6.24 -21.79
N PHE A 54 -29.83 -7.56 -21.63
CA PHE A 54 -28.74 -8.47 -22.00
C PHE A 54 -29.21 -9.29 -23.20
N VAL A 55 -28.46 -9.22 -24.30
CA VAL A 55 -28.60 -10.14 -25.44
C VAL A 55 -27.57 -11.24 -25.23
N GLU A 56 -28.01 -12.49 -25.13
CA GLU A 56 -27.14 -13.66 -25.08
C GLU A 56 -27.22 -14.40 -26.41
N GLU A 57 -26.12 -14.43 -27.17
CA GLU A 57 -25.90 -15.45 -28.19
C GLU A 57 -25.18 -16.62 -27.53
N SER A 58 -25.90 -17.68 -27.15
CA SER A 58 -25.27 -18.93 -26.73
C SER A 58 -25.94 -20.15 -27.37
N GLY A 59 -25.21 -20.78 -28.29
CA GLY A 59 -25.55 -22.04 -28.94
C GLY A 59 -25.15 -23.28 -28.13
N SER A 60 -25.06 -23.20 -26.79
CA SER A 60 -24.69 -24.35 -25.96
C SER A 60 -25.56 -24.47 -24.71
N LYS A 61 -26.18 -25.65 -24.55
CA LYS A 61 -27.06 -26.01 -23.43
C LYS A 61 -26.24 -26.18 -22.14
N LEU A 62 -26.14 -25.14 -21.30
CA LEU A 62 -25.73 -25.31 -19.90
C LEU A 62 -26.91 -25.82 -19.04
N PRO A 63 -26.68 -26.73 -18.07
CA PRO A 63 -27.72 -27.20 -17.15
C PRO A 63 -28.31 -26.05 -16.32
N SER A 64 -29.64 -26.01 -16.18
CA SER A 64 -30.41 -24.94 -15.54
C SER A 64 -30.00 -24.62 -14.08
N ALA A 65 -29.40 -25.58 -13.37
CA ALA A 65 -28.88 -25.39 -12.02
C ALA A 65 -27.60 -24.53 -11.97
N LEU A 66 -26.71 -24.69 -12.96
CA LEU A 66 -25.49 -23.87 -13.09
C LEU A 66 -25.82 -22.44 -13.46
N VAL A 67 -26.82 -22.22 -14.34
CA VAL A 67 -27.31 -20.88 -14.68
C VAL A 67 -27.90 -20.19 -13.45
N LYS A 68 -28.71 -20.89 -12.64
CA LYS A 68 -29.26 -20.36 -11.38
C LYS A 68 -28.18 -20.01 -10.36
N LEU A 69 -27.15 -20.85 -10.21
CA LEU A 69 -26.04 -20.59 -9.29
C LEU A 69 -25.19 -19.39 -9.75
N PHE A 70 -24.93 -19.29 -11.06
CA PHE A 70 -24.20 -18.17 -11.66
C PHE A 70 -24.97 -16.84 -11.53
N PHE A 71 -26.30 -16.88 -11.72
CA PHE A 71 -27.19 -15.74 -11.47
C PHE A 71 -27.22 -15.35 -10.00
N LEU A 72 -27.31 -16.32 -9.07
CA LEU A 72 -27.31 -16.03 -7.64
C LEU A 72 -26.00 -15.39 -7.19
N PHE A 73 -24.85 -15.88 -7.66
CA PHE A 73 -23.54 -15.26 -7.40
C PHE A 73 -23.44 -13.84 -7.97
N LYS A 74 -23.95 -13.61 -9.20
CA LYS A 74 -23.97 -12.26 -9.80
C LYS A 74 -24.93 -11.32 -9.10
N VAL A 75 -26.06 -11.79 -8.61
CA VAL A 75 -27.04 -10.98 -7.85
C VAL A 75 -26.51 -10.66 -6.46
N ILE A 76 -25.89 -11.61 -5.75
CA ILE A 76 -25.23 -11.33 -4.45
C ILE A 76 -24.09 -10.33 -4.64
N SER A 77 -23.24 -10.54 -5.65
CA SER A 77 -22.20 -9.58 -6.02
C SER A 77 -22.79 -8.21 -6.35
N TRP A 78 -23.90 -8.15 -7.09
CA TRP A 78 -24.57 -6.90 -7.44
C TRP A 78 -25.19 -6.18 -6.24
N ILE A 79 -25.84 -6.90 -5.31
CA ILE A 79 -26.39 -6.34 -4.07
C ILE A 79 -25.26 -5.74 -3.23
N GLN A 80 -24.16 -6.49 -3.05
CA GLN A 80 -22.98 -6.00 -2.34
C GLN A 80 -22.38 -4.77 -3.03
N TRP A 81 -22.38 -4.72 -4.37
CA TRP A 81 -21.96 -3.57 -5.18
C TRP A 81 -22.85 -2.34 -5.02
N VAL A 82 -24.17 -2.50 -4.94
CA VAL A 82 -25.13 -1.41 -4.74
C VAL A 82 -25.01 -0.84 -3.32
N SER A 83 -24.71 -1.68 -2.32
CA SER A 83 -24.42 -1.24 -0.95
C SER A 83 -23.22 -0.28 -0.88
N TYR A 84 -22.18 -0.49 -1.69
CA TYR A 84 -21.01 0.40 -1.71
C TYR A 84 -21.21 1.70 -2.51
N LEU A 85 -22.27 1.82 -3.31
CA LEU A 85 -22.57 3.00 -4.13
C LEU A 85 -23.38 4.07 -3.40
N SER A 86 -24.03 3.70 -2.29
CA SER A 86 -24.81 4.60 -1.45
C SER A 86 -24.10 4.83 -0.12
N ILE A 87 -23.88 6.09 0.24
CA ILE A 87 -23.30 6.50 1.55
C ILE A 87 -24.17 6.04 2.74
N GLY A 88 -25.41 5.64 2.46
CA GLY A 88 -26.41 5.40 3.48
C GLY A 88 -26.65 6.69 4.25
N LYS A 89 -26.45 6.64 5.57
CA LYS A 89 -26.61 7.79 6.46
C LYS A 89 -25.54 8.87 6.16
N PRO A 90 -25.91 10.12 5.83
CA PRO A 90 -24.97 11.20 5.50
C PRO A 90 -24.30 11.82 6.75
N GLU A 91 -24.07 11.01 7.77
CA GLU A 91 -23.33 11.38 8.98
C GLU A 91 -22.60 10.17 9.53
N ALA A 92 -21.49 10.42 10.23
CA ALA A 92 -20.70 9.43 10.98
C ALA A 92 -20.02 10.12 12.17
N ASP A 93 -19.55 9.36 13.17
CA ASP A 93 -18.68 9.90 14.21
C ASP A 93 -17.36 10.36 13.60
N VAL A 94 -16.75 9.48 12.79
CA VAL A 94 -15.49 9.76 12.11
C VAL A 94 -15.62 9.49 10.62
N ILE A 95 -15.15 10.42 9.79
CA ILE A 95 -15.04 10.24 8.33
C ILE A 95 -13.59 10.05 7.97
N VAL A 96 -13.26 8.97 7.26
CA VAL A 96 -11.91 8.72 6.74
C VAL A 96 -11.88 8.98 5.23
N VAL A 97 -11.12 9.99 4.82
CA VAL A 97 -10.93 10.39 3.42
C VAL A 97 -9.80 9.58 2.81
N GLY A 98 -10.14 8.64 1.92
CA GLY A 98 -9.17 7.78 1.24
C GLY A 98 -9.07 6.40 1.87
N SER A 99 -9.32 5.36 1.07
CA SER A 99 -9.30 3.95 1.47
C SER A 99 -7.95 3.27 1.22
N GLY A 100 -6.82 3.97 1.45
CA GLY A 100 -5.50 3.35 1.45
C GLY A 100 -5.29 2.50 2.70
N ILE A 101 -4.15 1.79 2.80
CA ILE A 101 -3.86 0.92 3.97
C ILE A 101 -3.97 1.70 5.29
N GLY A 102 -3.42 2.91 5.37
CA GLY A 102 -3.49 3.74 6.58
C GLY A 102 -4.93 4.11 6.95
N GLY A 103 -5.72 4.58 5.98
CA GLY A 103 -7.12 4.92 6.17
C GLY A 103 -7.99 3.72 6.53
N LEU A 104 -7.77 2.55 5.91
CA LEU A 104 -8.48 1.31 6.23
C LEU A 104 -8.10 0.79 7.62
N CYS A 105 -6.82 0.81 7.99
CA CYS A 105 -6.40 0.48 9.37
C CYS A 105 -7.05 1.43 10.38
N CYS A 106 -7.05 2.74 10.11
CA CYS A 106 -7.69 3.74 10.97
C CYS A 106 -9.19 3.45 11.13
N GLY A 107 -9.90 3.30 10.01
CA GLY A 107 -11.34 3.08 10.01
C GLY A 107 -11.74 1.75 10.66
N ALA A 108 -11.02 0.67 10.37
CA ALA A 108 -11.32 -0.65 10.92
C ALA A 108 -11.09 -0.69 12.44
N LEU A 109 -10.02 -0.06 12.94
CA LEU A 109 -9.77 0.03 14.38
C LEU A 109 -10.79 0.93 15.08
N LEU A 110 -11.18 2.06 14.48
CA LEU A 110 -12.26 2.90 15.02
C LEU A 110 -13.60 2.15 15.09
N ALA A 111 -13.93 1.36 14.07
CA ALA A 111 -15.10 0.49 14.08
C ALA A 111 -14.99 -0.56 15.20
N ARG A 112 -13.81 -1.17 15.39
CA ARG A 112 -13.51 -2.09 16.51
C ARG A 112 -13.70 -1.45 17.90
N TYR A 113 -13.51 -0.13 18.01
CA TYR A 113 -13.80 0.68 19.19
C TYR A 113 -15.28 1.15 19.27
N ASN A 114 -16.16 0.57 18.46
CA ASN A 114 -17.59 0.89 18.36
C ASN A 114 -17.88 2.35 17.96
N GLN A 115 -17.01 2.97 17.17
CA GLN A 115 -17.30 4.27 16.55
C GLN A 115 -18.11 4.08 15.25
N ASP A 116 -19.04 4.98 14.95
CA ASP A 116 -19.67 5.04 13.62
C ASP A 116 -18.68 5.65 12.61
N VAL A 117 -18.15 4.83 11.72
CA VAL A 117 -17.11 5.24 10.77
C VAL A 117 -17.60 5.13 9.33
N LEU A 118 -17.31 6.16 8.54
CA LEU A 118 -17.45 6.13 7.09
C LEU A 118 -16.10 6.36 6.40
N GLY A 119 -15.58 5.32 5.75
CA GLY A 119 -14.47 5.43 4.80
C GLY A 119 -14.97 5.83 3.42
N SER A 120 -14.29 6.76 2.75
CA SER A 120 -14.64 7.21 1.39
C SER A 120 -13.51 6.97 0.40
N SER A 121 -13.83 6.39 -0.76
CA SER A 121 -12.88 6.19 -1.86
C SER A 121 -13.41 6.77 -3.16
N GLY A 122 -12.62 7.62 -3.83
CA GLY A 122 -12.96 8.16 -5.15
C GLY A 122 -12.84 7.15 -6.30
N LYS A 123 -12.43 5.91 -6.02
CA LYS A 123 -12.31 4.83 -7.00
C LYS A 123 -13.39 3.77 -6.75
N PRO A 124 -13.79 2.99 -7.78
CA PRO A 124 -14.48 1.73 -7.54
C PRO A 124 -13.65 0.86 -6.60
N SER A 125 -14.25 -0.06 -5.84
CA SER A 125 -13.49 -1.20 -5.31
C SER A 125 -12.99 -1.93 -6.54
N SER A 126 -11.73 -1.70 -6.83
CA SER A 126 -11.03 -2.47 -7.82
C SER A 126 -10.02 -3.29 -7.06
N THR A 127 -10.51 -4.43 -6.59
CA THR A 127 -9.88 -5.77 -6.65
C THR A 127 -9.23 -6.10 -8.02
N ARG A 128 -8.76 -5.10 -8.78
CA ARG A 128 -7.97 -5.23 -10.01
C ARG A 128 -6.54 -4.71 -9.87
N PHE A 129 -6.12 -4.26 -8.68
CA PHE A 129 -4.69 -4.05 -8.40
C PHE A 129 -4.17 -5.22 -7.57
N ARG A 130 -4.06 -6.39 -8.22
CA ARG A 130 -3.49 -7.62 -7.63
C ARG A 130 -1.95 -7.60 -7.56
N ASN A 131 -1.31 -6.61 -8.19
CA ASN A 131 0.12 -6.62 -8.49
C ASN A 131 0.87 -5.43 -7.88
N PHE A 132 0.87 -5.33 -6.55
CA PHE A 132 1.96 -4.65 -5.84
C PHE A 132 2.69 -5.67 -4.97
N VAL A 133 4.01 -5.53 -4.89
CA VAL A 133 4.79 -6.22 -3.87
C VAL A 133 4.52 -5.52 -2.56
N VAL A 134 3.82 -6.21 -1.67
CA VAL A 134 3.65 -5.76 -0.30
C VAL A 134 4.36 -6.78 0.58
N PHE A 135 5.46 -6.36 1.18
CA PHE A 135 6.03 -7.07 2.31
C PHE A 135 5.05 -6.92 3.48
N VAL A 136 4.34 -8.00 3.81
CA VAL A 136 3.55 -8.02 5.04
C VAL A 136 4.52 -8.31 6.17
N ASN A 137 4.77 -7.27 6.96
CA ASN A 137 5.53 -7.40 8.21
C ASN A 137 4.55 -7.45 9.39
N ARG A 138 5.05 -7.85 10.57
CA ARG A 138 4.34 -7.98 11.84
C ARG A 138 3.46 -6.77 12.21
N LYS A 139 3.74 -5.55 11.73
CA LYS A 139 2.93 -4.35 12.04
C LYS A 139 1.53 -4.39 11.41
N VAL A 140 1.41 -4.81 10.13
CA VAL A 140 0.10 -5.02 9.49
C VAL A 140 -0.60 -6.20 10.14
N LYS A 141 0.15 -7.28 10.40
CA LYS A 141 -0.35 -8.47 11.10
C LYS A 141 -0.98 -8.11 12.45
N LYS A 142 -0.33 -7.28 13.27
CA LYS A 142 -0.89 -6.81 14.55
C LYS A 142 -2.22 -6.07 14.42
N VAL A 143 -2.40 -5.28 13.35
CA VAL A 143 -3.70 -4.64 13.08
C VAL A 143 -4.74 -5.68 12.67
N LEU A 144 -4.37 -6.65 11.81
CA LEU A 144 -5.26 -7.75 11.43
C LEU A 144 -5.64 -8.62 12.64
N ASP A 145 -4.68 -8.93 13.52
CA ASP A 145 -4.88 -9.66 14.77
C ASP A 145 -5.89 -8.91 15.68
N ALA A 146 -5.75 -7.58 15.80
CA ALA A 146 -6.69 -6.73 16.54
C ALA A 146 -8.12 -6.75 15.96
N LEU A 147 -8.24 -6.99 14.66
CA LEU A 147 -9.51 -7.15 13.96
C LEU A 147 -10.01 -8.61 13.95
N GLY A 148 -9.19 -9.56 14.41
CA GLY A 148 -9.44 -10.99 14.31
C GLY A 148 -9.56 -11.45 12.85
N GLU A 149 -8.74 -10.89 11.97
CA GLU A 149 -8.59 -11.24 10.55
C GLU A 149 -7.26 -11.94 10.34
N SER A 150 -7.21 -12.87 9.37
CA SER A 150 -5.99 -13.56 8.97
C SER A 150 -5.67 -13.28 7.51
N LEU A 151 -4.38 -13.38 7.19
CA LEU A 151 -3.87 -13.22 5.84
C LEU A 151 -2.90 -14.37 5.54
N PRO A 152 -3.33 -15.35 4.72
CA PRO A 152 -2.43 -16.40 4.25
C PRO A 152 -1.26 -15.80 3.45
N CYS A 153 -0.05 -16.22 3.78
CA CYS A 153 1.17 -15.79 3.10
C CYS A 153 1.99 -17.01 2.66
N ALA A 154 2.59 -16.92 1.48
CA ALA A 154 3.74 -17.73 1.12
C ALA A 154 4.98 -17.18 1.82
N THR A 155 5.92 -18.05 2.17
CA THR A 155 7.20 -17.66 2.74
C THR A 155 8.34 -17.87 1.75
N TYR A 156 9.34 -17.01 1.82
CA TYR A 156 10.57 -17.10 1.05
C TYR A 156 11.70 -16.42 1.83
N ASP A 157 12.94 -16.73 1.51
CA ASP A 157 14.09 -16.26 2.29
C ASP A 157 15.13 -15.54 1.45
N SER A 158 14.88 -15.35 0.15
CA SER A 158 15.94 -14.99 -0.78
C SER A 158 15.47 -14.15 -1.97
N TRP A 159 16.42 -13.42 -2.54
CA TRP A 159 16.25 -12.60 -3.74
C TRP A 159 17.54 -12.59 -4.56
N MET A 160 17.43 -12.46 -5.88
CA MET A 160 18.60 -12.37 -6.74
C MET A 160 19.12 -10.94 -6.81
N VAL A 161 20.43 -10.77 -6.88
CA VAL A 161 21.09 -9.48 -6.98
C VAL A 161 22.01 -9.48 -8.20
N TYR A 162 21.88 -8.45 -9.02
CA TYR A 162 22.67 -8.21 -10.22
C TYR A 162 23.39 -6.88 -10.06
N ILE A 163 24.71 -6.91 -10.03
CA ILE A 163 25.58 -5.74 -9.84
C ILE A 163 26.60 -5.68 -10.99
N PRO A 164 27.39 -4.60 -11.12
CA PRO A 164 28.43 -4.50 -12.15
C PRO A 164 29.45 -5.65 -12.09
N GLU A 165 29.79 -6.13 -10.89
CA GLU A 165 30.79 -7.17 -10.66
C GLU A 165 30.28 -8.60 -10.92
N GLY A 166 28.95 -8.78 -11.06
CA GLY A 166 28.35 -10.10 -11.28
C GLY A 166 26.95 -10.24 -10.70
N GLU A 167 26.53 -11.48 -10.45
CA GLU A 167 25.24 -11.79 -9.86
C GLU A 167 25.37 -12.81 -8.72
N PHE A 168 24.48 -12.71 -7.73
CA PHE A 168 24.44 -13.61 -6.59
C PHE A 168 23.06 -13.69 -5.95
N LEU A 169 22.75 -14.84 -5.37
CA LEU A 169 21.54 -15.03 -4.58
C LEU A 169 21.77 -14.53 -3.14
N SER A 170 21.04 -13.51 -2.73
CA SER A 170 21.01 -13.02 -1.35
C SER A 170 19.97 -13.80 -0.54
N ARG A 171 20.29 -14.18 0.70
CA ARG A 171 19.39 -14.89 1.61
C ARG A 171 19.35 -14.26 3.01
N ILE A 172 18.20 -14.38 3.67
CA ILE A 172 17.97 -14.06 5.07
C ILE A 172 18.42 -15.23 5.96
N GLY A 173 18.91 -14.92 7.16
CA GLY A 173 19.22 -15.89 8.19
C GLY A 173 20.73 -16.08 8.47
N PRO A 174 21.06 -16.57 9.68
CA PRO A 174 22.43 -16.56 10.20
C PRO A 174 23.39 -17.55 9.51
N GLN A 175 22.88 -18.60 8.86
CA GLN A 175 23.69 -19.73 8.40
C GLN A 175 24.12 -19.66 6.93
N THR A 176 23.54 -18.77 6.10
CA THR A 176 23.61 -18.95 4.64
C THR A 176 23.81 -17.65 3.87
N PHE A 177 24.79 -16.85 4.29
CA PHE A 177 25.54 -15.95 3.39
C PHE A 177 26.55 -16.81 2.61
N SER A 178 26.06 -17.75 1.78
CA SER A 178 26.88 -18.83 1.24
C SER A 178 27.58 -18.46 -0.08
N ARG A 179 28.91 -18.62 -0.05
CA ARG A 179 29.91 -18.63 -1.13
C ARG A 179 30.45 -17.31 -1.71
N ILE A 180 29.68 -16.23 -1.93
CA ILE A 180 30.24 -14.95 -2.44
C ILE A 180 30.54 -13.99 -1.28
N SER A 181 29.48 -13.52 -0.64
CA SER A 181 29.29 -13.29 0.79
C SER A 181 30.40 -13.70 1.78
N ARG A 182 30.78 -14.99 1.83
CA ARG A 182 31.71 -15.51 2.83
C ARG A 182 33.14 -15.03 2.63
N ARG A 183 33.63 -14.74 1.42
CA ARG A 183 35.03 -14.30 1.28
C ARG A 183 35.20 -12.84 1.69
N MET A 184 34.28 -11.96 1.28
CA MET A 184 34.36 -10.53 1.55
C MET A 184 33.92 -10.19 2.97
N LEU A 185 32.76 -10.68 3.44
CA LEU A 185 32.27 -10.41 4.79
C LEU A 185 33.08 -11.14 5.87
N VAL A 186 33.61 -12.35 5.63
CA VAL A 186 34.49 -13.02 6.62
C VAL A 186 35.91 -12.45 6.61
N GLN A 187 36.44 -11.97 5.48
CA GLN A 187 37.69 -11.19 5.49
C GLN A 187 37.53 -9.85 6.21
N MET A 188 36.35 -9.22 6.14
CA MET A 188 36.00 -8.04 6.95
C MET A 188 35.89 -8.34 8.44
N LEU A 189 35.14 -9.37 8.83
CA LEU A 189 34.94 -9.74 10.23
C LEU A 189 36.25 -10.23 10.89
N ARG A 190 37.18 -10.81 10.12
CA ARG A 190 38.51 -11.18 10.62
C ARG A 190 39.48 -10.00 10.78
N LYS A 191 39.29 -8.87 10.08
CA LYS A 191 40.21 -7.72 10.13
C LYS A 191 39.90 -6.70 11.22
N ASN A 192 38.64 -6.55 11.62
CA ASN A 192 38.21 -5.46 12.52
C ASN A 192 37.91 -5.89 13.97
N GLY A 193 38.13 -7.16 14.34
CA GLY A 193 38.12 -7.63 15.74
C GLY A 193 36.75 -7.68 16.44
N GLU A 194 35.83 -6.77 16.14
CA GLU A 194 34.46 -6.74 16.67
C GLU A 194 33.45 -7.16 15.60
N ASN A 195 32.57 -8.10 15.95
CA ASN A 195 31.50 -8.54 15.06
C ASN A 195 30.46 -7.43 14.92
N PHE A 196 30.15 -7.01 13.69
CA PHE A 196 29.10 -6.00 13.39
C PHE A 196 27.78 -6.30 14.13
N PHE A 197 27.43 -7.58 14.27
CA PHE A 197 26.26 -8.02 15.03
C PHE A 197 26.39 -7.78 16.53
N ASP A 198 27.57 -7.99 17.11
CA ASP A 198 27.81 -7.75 18.54
C ASP A 198 27.66 -6.26 18.88
N ALA A 199 27.94 -5.36 17.93
CA ALA A 199 27.74 -3.92 18.09
C ALA A 199 26.25 -3.48 17.99
N ILE A 200 25.44 -4.15 17.16
CA ILE A 200 24.04 -3.74 16.91
C ILE A 200 23.00 -4.51 17.74
N LEU A 201 23.28 -5.76 18.12
CA LEU A 201 22.35 -6.61 18.86
C LEU A 201 21.96 -6.02 20.23
N PRO A 202 22.86 -5.44 21.03
CA PRO A 202 22.48 -4.79 22.29
C PRO A 202 21.52 -3.61 22.07
N LEU A 203 21.70 -2.86 20.98
CA LEU A 203 20.85 -1.72 20.60
C LEU A 203 19.48 -2.17 20.04
N SER A 204 19.39 -3.40 19.54
CA SER A 204 18.16 -3.94 18.95
C SER A 204 17.02 -4.07 19.95
N THR A 205 17.33 -4.44 21.21
CA THR A 205 16.32 -4.59 22.27
C THR A 205 15.60 -3.27 22.51
N ALA A 206 16.32 -2.15 22.53
CA ALA A 206 15.74 -0.82 22.67
C ALA A 206 14.92 -0.41 21.43
N ALA A 207 15.41 -0.72 20.22
CA ALA A 207 14.69 -0.46 18.97
C ALA A 207 13.38 -1.26 18.84
N MET A 208 13.31 -2.46 19.45
CA MET A 208 12.15 -3.35 19.41
C MET A 208 11.13 -3.14 20.54
N ALA A 209 11.48 -2.33 21.55
CA ALA A 209 10.76 -2.30 22.83
C ALA A 209 9.35 -1.69 22.79
N LEU A 210 9.01 -0.92 21.76
CA LEU A 210 7.71 -0.25 21.66
C LEU A 210 6.88 -0.80 20.49
N PRO A 211 5.85 -1.62 20.78
CA PRO A 211 4.87 -2.06 19.77
C PRO A 211 4.17 -0.85 19.13
N PRO A 212 4.10 -0.73 17.79
CA PRO A 212 3.44 0.40 17.16
C PRO A 212 1.98 0.59 17.55
N LEU A 213 1.28 -0.50 17.90
CA LEU A 213 -0.12 -0.46 18.31
C LEU A 213 -0.33 0.22 19.67
N SER A 214 0.69 0.32 20.53
CA SER A 214 0.60 1.00 21.84
C SER A 214 0.79 2.51 21.76
N ILE A 215 1.18 3.02 20.59
CA ILE A 215 1.48 4.44 20.35
C ILE A 215 0.18 5.21 20.09
N ARG A 216 0.15 6.45 20.59
CA ARG A 216 -0.89 7.47 20.40
C ARG A 216 -0.23 8.80 20.05
N GLY A 217 -0.95 9.67 19.36
CA GLY A 217 -0.52 11.04 19.04
C GLY A 217 -0.82 12.07 20.15
N ASP A 218 -1.33 11.63 21.31
CA ASP A 218 -1.71 12.47 22.46
C ASP A 218 -0.94 12.08 23.73
N TRP A 219 -1.10 12.86 24.80
CA TRP A 219 -0.43 12.64 26.10
C TRP A 219 -0.75 11.29 26.75
N GLY A 220 -1.82 10.60 26.33
CA GLY A 220 -2.14 9.25 26.77
C GLY A 220 -1.07 8.22 26.42
N VAL A 221 -0.16 8.53 25.49
CA VAL A 221 1.02 7.70 25.17
C VAL A 221 1.89 7.43 26.40
N LEU A 222 1.92 8.35 27.38
CA LEU A 222 2.62 8.15 28.65
C LEU A 222 2.05 6.99 29.46
N SER A 223 0.76 6.71 29.33
CA SER A 223 0.10 5.57 29.98
C SER A 223 0.22 4.31 29.14
N THR A 224 -0.16 4.38 27.86
CA THR A 224 -0.31 3.18 27.01
C THR A 224 1.02 2.60 26.51
N ALA A 225 2.04 3.45 26.36
CA ALA A 225 3.39 3.04 25.97
C ALA A 225 4.39 3.28 27.10
N GLY A 226 4.41 4.50 27.66
CA GLY A 226 5.35 4.91 28.71
C GLY A 226 5.30 4.00 29.93
N ALA A 227 4.19 3.99 30.66
CA ALA A 227 4.04 3.21 31.89
C ALA A 227 4.10 1.69 31.65
N ARG A 228 3.46 1.22 30.57
CA ARG A 228 3.37 -0.21 30.24
C ARG A 228 4.73 -0.84 29.91
N TYR A 229 5.61 -0.13 29.19
CA TYR A 229 6.91 -0.65 28.76
C TYR A 229 8.11 -0.03 29.48
N ALA A 230 7.93 0.99 30.33
CA ALA A 230 9.00 1.58 31.13
C ALA A 230 9.79 0.54 31.93
N PRO A 231 9.18 -0.45 32.61
CA PRO A 231 9.95 -1.46 33.36
C PRO A 231 10.86 -2.31 32.45
N SER A 232 10.37 -2.69 31.27
CA SER A 232 11.16 -3.44 30.28
C SER A 232 12.30 -2.58 29.73
N LEU A 233 12.01 -1.33 29.37
CA LEU A 233 13.00 -0.38 28.86
C LEU A 233 14.07 -0.08 29.92
N LEU A 234 13.68 0.18 31.18
CA LEU A 234 14.59 0.39 32.30
C LEU A 234 15.48 -0.83 32.54
N LYS A 235 14.93 -2.05 32.47
CA LYS A 235 15.71 -3.28 32.56
C LYS A 235 16.72 -3.38 31.41
N SER A 236 16.31 -3.07 30.18
CA SER A 236 17.21 -3.05 29.03
C SER A 236 18.31 -1.99 29.17
N PHE A 237 18.00 -0.77 29.64
CA PHE A 237 18.99 0.27 29.89
C PHE A 237 19.94 -0.07 31.04
N ALA A 238 19.45 -0.68 32.12
CA ALA A 238 20.27 -1.14 33.22
C ALA A 238 21.24 -2.26 32.78
N GLN A 239 20.78 -3.18 31.93
CA GLN A 239 21.64 -4.23 31.34
C GLN A 239 22.69 -3.66 30.37
N MET A 240 22.40 -2.52 29.72
CA MET A 240 23.30 -1.86 28.77
C MET A 240 24.39 -0.98 29.43
N GLY A 241 24.23 -0.60 30.70
CA GLY A 241 25.16 0.27 31.43
C GLY A 241 25.21 1.74 30.93
N PRO A 242 26.02 2.62 31.56
CA PRO A 242 26.06 4.06 31.26
C PRO A 242 26.52 4.39 29.83
N GLN A 243 27.45 3.61 29.29
CA GLN A 243 27.91 3.75 27.90
C GLN A 243 26.83 3.32 26.89
N GLY A 244 26.00 2.32 27.21
CA GLY A 244 24.90 1.89 26.36
C GLY A 244 23.72 2.87 26.36
N ALA A 245 23.46 3.57 27.46
CA ALA A 245 22.47 4.66 27.51
C ALA A 245 22.89 5.85 26.62
N LEU A 246 24.17 6.21 26.59
CA LEU A 246 24.73 7.17 25.62
C LEU A 246 24.64 6.63 24.18
N GLY A 247 24.86 5.32 23.99
CA GLY A 247 24.68 4.61 22.73
C GLY A 247 23.25 4.65 22.18
N ALA A 248 22.24 4.72 23.04
CA ALA A 248 20.84 4.83 22.63
C ALA A 248 20.54 6.15 21.90
N THR A 249 21.31 7.22 22.15
CA THR A 249 21.18 8.46 21.36
C THR A 249 21.64 8.27 19.91
N LYS A 250 22.54 7.30 19.65
CA LYS A 250 22.95 6.93 18.29
C LYS A 250 21.80 6.33 17.48
N LEU A 251 20.77 5.76 18.12
CA LEU A 251 19.58 5.24 17.43
C LEU A 251 18.85 6.31 16.62
N LEU A 252 18.92 7.57 17.07
CA LEU A 252 18.29 8.72 16.43
C LEU A 252 19.22 9.44 15.42
N ARG A 253 20.47 8.98 15.28
CA ARG A 253 21.47 9.53 14.37
C ARG A 253 21.51 8.75 13.06
N PRO A 254 22.06 9.35 11.98
CA PRO A 254 22.34 8.64 10.73
C PRO A 254 23.11 7.35 10.94
N PHE A 255 22.72 6.28 10.23
CA PHE A 255 23.39 4.98 10.34
C PHE A 255 24.85 5.01 9.90
N SER A 256 25.23 5.95 9.03
CA SER A 256 26.62 6.16 8.61
C SER A 256 27.57 6.44 9.78
N GLU A 257 27.10 7.05 10.88
CA GLU A 257 27.92 7.26 12.09
C GLU A 257 28.34 5.91 12.72
N ILE A 258 27.45 4.92 12.73
CA ILE A 258 27.76 3.57 13.22
C ILE A 258 28.75 2.89 12.28
N ILE A 259 28.50 2.92 10.96
CA ILE A 259 29.41 2.36 9.94
C ILE A 259 30.82 2.95 10.06
N ASN A 260 30.91 4.27 10.21
CA ASN A 260 32.18 4.98 10.38
C ASN A 260 32.88 4.59 11.69
N SER A 261 32.14 4.47 12.79
CA SER A 261 32.70 4.06 14.10
C SER A 261 33.27 2.63 14.09
N LEU A 262 32.72 1.75 13.25
CA LEU A 262 33.21 0.37 13.06
C LEU A 262 34.37 0.28 12.04
N GLY A 263 34.85 1.41 11.52
CA GLY A 263 35.97 1.44 10.57
C GLY A 263 35.66 0.78 9.22
N LEU A 264 34.39 0.65 8.83
CA LEU A 264 33.99 0.03 7.58
C LEU A 264 34.26 0.98 6.40
N LYS A 265 35.43 0.85 5.78
CA LYS A 265 35.91 1.74 4.70
C LYS A 265 35.84 1.13 3.29
N ASP A 266 35.58 -0.17 3.17
CA ASP A 266 35.49 -0.81 1.86
C ASP A 266 34.30 -0.24 1.05
N PRO A 267 34.54 0.22 -0.20
CA PRO A 267 33.51 0.87 -1.01
C PRO A 267 32.29 -0.03 -1.27
N PHE A 268 32.51 -1.32 -1.53
CA PHE A 268 31.41 -2.25 -1.80
C PHE A 268 30.49 -2.38 -0.58
N ILE A 269 31.03 -2.46 0.64
CA ILE A 269 30.19 -2.47 1.86
C ILE A 269 29.34 -1.22 1.93
N ARG A 270 29.95 -0.05 1.74
CA ARG A 270 29.24 1.23 1.87
C ARG A 270 28.11 1.30 0.87
N ASN A 271 28.38 0.94 -0.37
CA ASN A 271 27.38 0.87 -1.43
C ASN A 271 26.27 -0.14 -1.13
N TRP A 272 26.61 -1.31 -0.58
CA TRP A 272 25.63 -2.31 -0.19
C TRP A 272 24.73 -1.83 0.96
N VAL A 273 25.31 -1.21 1.99
CA VAL A 273 24.54 -0.65 3.10
C VAL A 273 23.70 0.53 2.65
N ASP A 274 24.22 1.38 1.76
CA ASP A 274 23.46 2.47 1.14
C ASP A 274 22.31 1.92 0.30
N LEU A 275 22.50 0.83 -0.46
CA LEU A 275 21.44 0.16 -1.19
C LEU A 275 20.35 -0.32 -0.23
N LEU A 276 20.69 -1.02 0.85
CA LEU A 276 19.71 -1.50 1.82
C LEU A 276 18.97 -0.35 2.52
N ALA A 277 19.68 0.70 2.93
CA ALA A 277 19.08 1.90 3.52
C ALA A 277 18.12 2.58 2.53
N PHE A 278 18.55 2.72 1.28
CA PHE A 278 17.77 3.36 0.22
C PHE A 278 16.49 2.58 -0.11
N LEU A 279 16.59 1.25 -0.20
CA LEU A 279 15.44 0.38 -0.42
C LEU A 279 14.46 0.36 0.77
N LEU A 280 14.95 0.61 1.98
CA LEU A 280 14.13 0.63 3.19
C LEU A 280 13.41 1.99 3.38
N ALA A 281 14.13 3.10 3.21
CA ALA A 281 13.67 4.44 3.62
C ALA A 281 13.81 5.54 2.56
N GLY A 282 14.22 5.20 1.33
CA GLY A 282 14.38 6.19 0.25
C GLY A 282 15.54 7.17 0.47
N VAL A 283 16.43 6.90 1.43
CA VAL A 283 17.63 7.67 1.74
C VAL A 283 18.81 6.73 2.02
N LYS A 284 20.03 7.19 1.77
CA LYS A 284 21.26 6.43 2.03
C LYS A 284 21.57 6.32 3.53
N SER A 285 22.66 5.65 3.88
CA SER A 285 23.09 5.47 5.26
C SER A 285 23.36 6.79 6.01
N ASP A 286 23.69 7.87 5.29
CA ASP A 286 23.85 9.23 5.82
C ASP A 286 22.53 9.93 6.17
N GLY A 287 21.40 9.38 5.72
CA GLY A 287 20.06 9.92 5.92
C GLY A 287 19.13 9.04 6.75
N ILE A 288 19.33 7.72 6.78
CA ILE A 288 18.43 6.81 7.51
C ILE A 288 18.72 6.79 9.01
N LEU A 289 17.67 6.64 9.83
CA LEU A 289 17.81 6.45 11.27
C LEU A 289 18.50 5.12 11.59
N SER A 290 19.49 5.15 12.49
CA SER A 290 20.17 3.94 12.93
C SER A 290 19.21 2.90 13.52
N ALA A 291 18.16 3.34 14.22
CA ALA A 291 17.14 2.45 14.78
C ALA A 291 16.48 1.56 13.71
N GLU A 292 16.20 2.09 12.53
CA GLU A 292 15.53 1.38 11.44
C GLU A 292 16.44 0.29 10.86
N MET A 293 17.70 0.64 10.57
CA MET A 293 18.68 -0.32 10.07
C MET A 293 18.99 -1.41 11.08
N ILE A 294 19.16 -1.05 12.36
CA ILE A 294 19.41 -2.02 13.43
C ILE A 294 18.22 -2.96 13.59
N TYR A 295 16.99 -2.43 13.56
CA TYR A 295 15.78 -3.26 13.61
C TYR A 295 15.72 -4.23 12.42
N MET A 296 15.93 -3.74 11.19
CA MET A 296 15.92 -4.57 9.98
C MET A 296 16.94 -5.70 10.06
N PHE A 297 18.21 -5.38 10.36
CA PHE A 297 19.24 -6.40 10.50
C PHE A 297 18.86 -7.39 11.62
N SER A 298 18.48 -6.90 12.80
CA SER A 298 18.16 -7.78 13.92
C SER A 298 17.01 -8.74 13.61
N GLU A 299 16.00 -8.33 12.85
CA GLU A 299 14.95 -9.23 12.38
C GLU A 299 15.48 -10.24 11.36
N TRP A 300 16.25 -9.80 10.35
CA TRP A 300 16.77 -10.68 9.31
C TRP A 300 17.74 -11.75 9.82
N TYR A 301 18.44 -11.50 10.93
CA TYR A 301 19.39 -12.46 11.51
C TYR A 301 18.79 -13.36 12.58
N LYS A 302 17.50 -13.22 12.91
CA LYS A 302 16.82 -14.16 13.80
C LYS A 302 16.80 -15.56 13.18
N PRO A 303 17.13 -16.63 13.94
CA PRO A 303 16.98 -17.99 13.46
C PRO A 303 15.56 -18.26 12.96
N GLY A 304 15.44 -18.87 11.77
CA GLY A 304 14.14 -19.18 11.16
C GLY A 304 13.39 -17.97 10.58
N CYS A 305 14.03 -16.80 10.46
CA CYS A 305 13.41 -15.65 9.81
C CYS A 305 13.17 -15.91 8.32
N CYS A 306 12.00 -15.48 7.83
CA CYS A 306 11.62 -15.50 6.43
C CYS A 306 10.86 -14.21 6.09
N LEU A 307 10.75 -13.94 4.80
CA LEU A 307 9.88 -12.92 4.23
C LEU A 307 8.54 -13.55 3.90
N GLU A 308 7.48 -12.74 3.97
CA GLU A 308 6.11 -13.16 3.72
C GLU A 308 5.54 -12.41 2.51
N TYR A 309 4.94 -13.15 1.58
CA TYR A 309 4.18 -12.62 0.46
C TYR A 309 2.70 -13.02 0.58
N PRO A 310 1.74 -12.07 0.58
CA PRO A 310 0.31 -12.40 0.66
C PRO A 310 -0.13 -13.27 -0.51
N LEU A 311 -0.76 -14.40 -0.22
CA LEU A 311 -1.43 -15.17 -1.26
C LEU A 311 -2.52 -14.30 -1.90
N HIS A 312 -2.69 -14.41 -3.21
CA HIS A 312 -3.56 -13.53 -4.02
C HIS A 312 -3.07 -12.05 -4.11
N GLY A 313 -1.84 -11.78 -3.68
CA GLY A 313 -1.16 -10.50 -3.84
C GLY A 313 -1.63 -9.40 -2.89
N SER A 314 -1.17 -8.17 -3.13
CA SER A 314 -1.43 -7.02 -2.26
C SER A 314 -2.90 -6.70 -2.04
N GLY A 315 -3.78 -7.09 -2.98
CA GLY A 315 -5.22 -6.93 -2.85
C GLY A 315 -5.78 -7.67 -1.63
N ALA A 316 -5.21 -8.82 -1.26
CA ALA A 316 -5.66 -9.61 -0.12
C ALA A 316 -5.49 -8.88 1.23
N VAL A 317 -4.47 -8.01 1.35
CA VAL A 317 -4.28 -7.15 2.53
C VAL A 317 -5.44 -6.16 2.65
N VAL A 318 -5.81 -5.53 1.53
CA VAL A 318 -6.93 -4.58 1.48
C VAL A 318 -8.24 -5.30 1.80
N ASP A 319 -8.48 -6.45 1.19
CA ASP A 319 -9.69 -7.24 1.41
C ASP A 319 -9.81 -7.67 2.89
N ALA A 320 -8.70 -8.05 3.55
CA ALA A 320 -8.70 -8.37 4.97
C ALA A 320 -9.05 -7.16 5.85
N LEU A 321 -8.50 -5.97 5.56
CA LEU A 321 -8.85 -4.76 6.29
C LEU A 321 -10.32 -4.35 6.08
N VAL A 322 -10.85 -4.53 4.86
CA VAL A 322 -12.27 -4.26 4.56
C VAL A 322 -13.18 -5.22 5.31
N ARG A 323 -12.86 -6.53 5.33
CA ARG A 323 -13.62 -7.49 6.16
C ARG A 323 -13.59 -7.12 7.63
N GLY A 324 -12.42 -6.73 8.16
CA GLY A 324 -12.28 -6.24 9.52
C GLY A 324 -13.14 -5.00 9.80
N LEU A 325 -13.16 -4.02 8.88
CA LEU A 325 -14.01 -2.83 8.97
C LEU A 325 -15.50 -3.21 9.05
N GLU A 326 -15.97 -4.05 8.13
CA GLU A 326 -17.38 -4.45 8.02
C GLU A 326 -17.84 -5.32 9.19
N LYS A 327 -16.97 -6.21 9.68
CA LYS A 327 -17.18 -7.06 10.85
C LYS A 327 -17.55 -6.24 12.10
N PHE A 328 -17.00 -5.03 12.23
CA PHE A 328 -17.30 -4.11 13.32
C PHE A 328 -18.26 -2.98 12.90
N ASN A 329 -19.11 -3.22 11.89
CA ASN A 329 -20.15 -2.31 11.40
C ASN A 329 -19.63 -0.98 10.82
N GLY A 330 -18.35 -0.91 10.47
CA GLY A 330 -17.81 0.23 9.72
C GLY A 330 -18.32 0.25 8.29
N ARG A 331 -18.48 1.45 7.72
CA ARG A 331 -18.99 1.64 6.36
C ARG A 331 -17.88 2.06 5.41
N LEU A 332 -17.91 1.53 4.20
CA LEU A 332 -17.05 1.93 3.09
C LEU A 332 -17.90 2.42 1.93
N SER A 333 -17.65 3.64 1.45
CA SER A 333 -18.33 4.21 0.29
C SER A 333 -17.34 4.40 -0.85
N LEU A 334 -17.65 3.78 -1.99
CA LEU A 334 -16.78 3.72 -3.15
C LEU A 334 -17.31 4.62 -4.24
N ARG A 335 -16.42 5.10 -5.13
CA ARG A 335 -16.72 6.18 -6.10
C ARG A 335 -17.24 7.47 -5.44
N SER A 336 -17.03 7.62 -4.14
CA SER A 336 -17.39 8.78 -3.33
C SER A 336 -16.18 9.71 -3.24
N HIS A 337 -15.92 10.44 -4.32
CA HIS A 337 -14.80 11.36 -4.33
C HIS A 337 -15.12 12.58 -3.47
N VAL A 338 -14.37 12.73 -2.37
CA VAL A 338 -14.35 13.93 -1.54
C VAL A 338 -13.75 15.07 -2.34
N GLU A 339 -14.54 16.12 -2.55
CA GLU A 339 -14.15 17.33 -3.25
C GLU A 339 -13.45 18.29 -2.30
N ASN A 340 -14.04 18.54 -1.12
CA ASN A 340 -13.47 19.40 -0.09
C ASN A 340 -13.81 18.90 1.32
N ILE A 341 -12.93 19.21 2.28
CA ILE A 341 -13.18 19.11 3.72
C ILE A 341 -13.82 20.43 4.16
N VAL A 342 -14.96 20.34 4.84
CA VAL A 342 -15.73 21.52 5.26
C VAL A 342 -15.31 21.94 6.66
N VAL A 343 -15.02 23.22 6.82
CA VAL A 343 -14.56 23.84 8.07
C VAL A 343 -15.53 24.95 8.45
N GLU A 344 -16.06 24.89 9.67
CA GLU A 344 -16.95 25.91 10.26
C GLU A 344 -16.44 26.22 11.66
N ASP A 345 -16.48 27.50 12.07
CA ASP A 345 -15.97 27.98 13.36
C ASP A 345 -14.54 27.50 13.67
N GLY A 346 -13.72 27.45 12.61
CA GLY A 346 -12.32 27.01 12.69
C GLY A 346 -12.11 25.50 12.83
N ARG A 347 -13.15 24.67 12.91
CA ARG A 347 -13.03 23.20 13.06
C ARG A 347 -13.54 22.43 11.85
N ALA A 348 -12.97 21.25 11.59
CA ALA A 348 -13.49 20.37 10.54
C ALA A 348 -14.82 19.75 10.97
N ILE A 349 -15.84 19.88 10.11
CA ILE A 349 -17.20 19.42 10.40
C ILE A 349 -17.69 18.27 9.52
N GLY A 350 -16.97 17.95 8.45
CA GLY A 350 -17.37 16.92 7.51
C GLY A 350 -16.71 17.09 6.15
N VAL A 351 -17.29 16.44 5.15
CA VAL A 351 -16.78 16.47 3.78
C VAL A 351 -17.90 16.72 2.78
N LYS A 352 -17.59 17.44 1.70
CA LYS A 352 -18.44 17.57 0.53
C LYS A 352 -17.91 16.66 -0.57
N LEU A 353 -18.77 15.83 -1.13
CA LEU A 353 -18.42 15.00 -2.28
C LEU A 353 -18.63 15.76 -3.59
N ARG A 354 -17.94 15.33 -4.65
CA ARG A 354 -18.10 15.88 -6.00
C ARG A 354 -19.54 15.83 -6.52
N GLY A 355 -20.34 14.87 -6.03
CA GLY A 355 -21.78 14.79 -6.34
C GLY A 355 -22.64 15.85 -5.63
N GLY A 356 -22.03 16.77 -4.86
CA GLY A 356 -22.71 17.81 -4.09
C GLY A 356 -23.14 17.39 -2.69
N GLN A 357 -23.24 16.08 -2.41
CA GLN A 357 -23.64 15.57 -1.11
C GLN A 357 -22.65 15.97 -0.01
N PHE A 358 -23.18 16.51 1.09
CA PHE A 358 -22.45 16.75 2.32
C PHE A 358 -22.60 15.57 3.29
N VAL A 359 -21.50 15.20 3.94
CA VAL A 359 -21.48 14.16 4.98
C VAL A 359 -20.91 14.76 6.26
N ARG A 360 -21.70 14.75 7.34
CA ARG A 360 -21.33 15.33 8.63
C ARG A 360 -20.41 14.38 9.42
N ALA A 361 -19.29 14.89 9.92
CA ALA A 361 -18.48 14.22 10.94
C ALA A 361 -18.85 14.77 12.32
N LYS A 362 -19.23 13.92 13.29
CA LYS A 362 -19.59 14.36 14.64
C LYS A 362 -18.37 14.61 15.52
N LYS A 363 -17.31 13.83 15.33
CA LYS A 363 -16.08 13.86 16.13
C LYS A 363 -14.85 14.28 15.35
N ALA A 364 -14.62 13.71 14.16
CA ALA A 364 -13.39 14.00 13.39
C ALA A 364 -13.48 13.67 11.90
N VAL A 365 -12.64 14.35 11.12
CA VAL A 365 -12.28 13.97 9.76
C VAL A 365 -10.81 13.52 9.76
N VAL A 366 -10.54 12.35 9.20
CA VAL A 366 -9.18 11.80 9.03
C VAL A 366 -8.85 11.75 7.55
N SER A 367 -7.83 12.50 7.11
CA SER A 367 -7.32 12.43 5.75
C SER A 367 -6.23 11.38 5.63
N ASN A 368 -6.45 10.39 4.77
CA ASN A 368 -5.42 9.48 4.27
C ASN A 368 -4.94 9.89 2.85
N ALA A 369 -5.31 11.09 2.39
CA ALA A 369 -4.56 11.74 1.31
C ALA A 369 -3.19 12.16 1.86
N SER A 370 -2.20 12.37 0.97
CA SER A 370 -0.94 12.94 1.45
C SER A 370 -1.19 14.31 2.10
N MET A 371 -0.31 14.76 2.97
CA MET A 371 -0.45 16.07 3.60
C MET A 371 -0.47 17.21 2.58
N TRP A 372 0.26 17.08 1.47
CA TRP A 372 0.20 18.03 0.35
C TRP A 372 -1.17 18.03 -0.32
N ASP A 373 -1.71 16.84 -0.57
CA ASP A 373 -3.02 16.70 -1.20
C ASP A 373 -4.16 17.10 -0.25
N THR A 374 -3.98 16.95 1.06
CA THR A 374 -4.93 17.38 2.08
C THR A 374 -5.07 18.90 2.11
N LEU A 375 -3.97 19.65 1.91
CA LEU A 375 -4.05 21.11 1.75
C LEU A 375 -4.93 21.51 0.57
N ASN A 376 -4.94 20.73 -0.51
CA ASN A 376 -5.79 20.98 -1.69
C ASN A 376 -7.27 20.67 -1.46
N LEU A 377 -7.61 19.95 -0.38
CA LEU A 377 -9.00 19.67 0.01
C LEU A 377 -9.56 20.72 0.97
N LEU A 378 -8.76 21.70 1.41
CA LEU A 378 -9.14 22.72 2.37
C LEU A 378 -9.24 24.10 1.69
N PRO A 379 -10.14 24.98 2.16
CA PRO A 379 -10.05 26.40 1.82
C PRO A 379 -8.68 26.96 2.24
N LYS A 380 -8.04 27.76 1.39
CA LYS A 380 -6.68 28.26 1.67
C LYS A 380 -6.64 29.21 2.87
N GLU A 381 -7.76 29.87 3.15
CA GLU A 381 -7.90 30.92 4.15
C GLU A 381 -7.99 30.35 5.58
N VAL A 382 -8.41 29.08 5.74
CA VAL A 382 -8.59 28.45 7.06
C VAL A 382 -7.31 27.79 7.58
N VAL A 383 -6.28 27.65 6.75
CA VAL A 383 -5.00 27.05 7.13
C VAL A 383 -3.97 28.16 7.37
N PRO A 384 -3.31 28.22 8.55
CA PRO A 384 -2.25 29.21 8.79
C PRO A 384 -1.11 29.12 7.76
N LYS A 385 -0.69 30.26 7.18
CA LYS A 385 0.41 30.31 6.19
C LYS A 385 1.69 29.57 6.62
N PRO A 386 2.18 29.71 7.88
CA PRO A 386 3.38 28.99 8.31
C PRO A 386 3.23 27.47 8.24
N TYR A 387 2.01 26.94 8.45
CA TYR A 387 1.76 25.51 8.28
C TYR A 387 1.80 25.11 6.80
N GLN A 388 1.17 25.90 5.92
CA GLN A 388 1.19 25.64 4.47
C GLN A 388 2.62 25.61 3.92
N GLU A 389 3.42 26.63 4.25
CA GLU A 389 4.82 26.75 3.84
C GLU A 389 5.65 25.56 4.35
N ARG A 390 5.49 25.18 5.62
CA ARG A 390 6.19 24.02 6.20
C ARG A 390 5.87 22.71 5.46
N ILE A 391 4.60 22.48 5.12
CA ILE A 391 4.21 21.27 4.38
C ILE A 391 4.79 21.31 2.96
N GLN A 392 4.70 22.45 2.26
CA GLN A 392 5.25 22.60 0.91
C GLN A 392 6.78 22.42 0.86
N MET A 393 7.50 22.93 1.85
CA MET A 393 8.95 22.79 1.98
C MET A 393 9.42 21.42 2.51
N THR A 394 8.49 20.53 2.92
CA THR A 394 8.90 19.22 3.41
C THR A 394 9.59 18.44 2.29
N PRO A 395 10.84 17.96 2.48
CA PRO A 395 11.55 17.19 1.47
C PRO A 395 10.77 15.95 1.03
N GLN A 396 10.80 15.65 -0.27
CA GLN A 396 10.06 14.55 -0.89
C GLN A 396 11.02 13.55 -1.52
N CYS A 397 10.64 12.27 -1.54
CA CYS A 397 11.24 11.32 -2.47
C CYS A 397 10.90 11.75 -3.90
N GLU A 398 11.74 11.39 -4.86
CA GLU A 398 11.37 11.50 -6.27
C GLU A 398 10.25 10.50 -6.62
N SER A 399 9.79 10.53 -7.86
CA SER A 399 8.75 9.63 -8.34
C SER A 399 9.35 8.33 -8.90
N PHE A 400 8.52 7.55 -9.60
CA PHE A 400 8.81 6.18 -10.01
C PHE A 400 8.51 6.01 -11.50
N MET A 401 9.22 5.05 -12.09
CA MET A 401 8.79 4.37 -13.30
C MET A 401 8.36 2.95 -12.95
N HIS A 402 7.28 2.48 -13.55
CA HIS A 402 6.76 1.11 -13.36
C HIS A 402 6.67 0.41 -14.72
N LEU A 403 6.92 -0.90 -14.73
CA LEU A 403 6.69 -1.79 -15.85
C LEU A 403 5.95 -3.02 -15.34
N HIS A 404 4.73 -3.25 -15.82
CA HIS A 404 3.94 -4.43 -15.52
C HIS A 404 3.81 -5.29 -16.76
N LEU A 405 4.17 -6.57 -16.64
CA LEU A 405 4.20 -7.55 -17.73
C LEU A 405 3.33 -8.76 -17.41
N GLY A 406 2.71 -9.31 -18.44
CA GLY A 406 2.14 -10.65 -18.46
C GLY A 406 2.71 -11.41 -19.66
N PHE A 407 3.31 -12.57 -19.43
CA PHE A 407 4.06 -13.33 -20.45
C PHE A 407 3.97 -14.84 -20.20
N ASP A 408 4.29 -15.62 -21.24
CA ASP A 408 4.35 -17.09 -21.15
C ASP A 408 5.52 -17.53 -20.26
N ALA A 409 5.31 -18.56 -19.46
CA ALA A 409 6.37 -19.17 -18.66
C ALA A 409 7.30 -20.08 -19.51
N GLU A 410 6.91 -20.41 -20.74
CA GLU A 410 7.73 -21.22 -21.64
C GLU A 410 9.07 -20.54 -21.97
N GLY A 411 10.16 -21.28 -21.81
CA GLY A 411 11.53 -20.79 -22.01
C GLY A 411 12.11 -20.02 -20.81
N ILE A 412 11.31 -19.76 -19.78
CA ILE A 412 11.77 -19.11 -18.56
C ILE A 412 12.40 -20.15 -17.63
N ARG A 413 13.49 -19.78 -16.97
CA ARG A 413 14.24 -20.65 -16.04
C ARG A 413 13.36 -21.15 -14.88
N GLU A 414 13.50 -22.43 -14.51
CA GLU A 414 12.70 -23.07 -13.44
C GLU A 414 13.05 -22.56 -12.04
N ASP A 415 14.27 -22.07 -11.83
CA ASP A 415 14.76 -21.53 -10.55
C ASP A 415 14.50 -20.01 -10.40
N LEU A 416 13.55 -19.46 -11.16
CA LEU A 416 13.17 -18.05 -11.08
C LEU A 416 12.66 -17.71 -9.67
N GLY A 417 13.33 -16.76 -9.02
CA GLY A 417 12.94 -16.24 -7.72
C GLY A 417 11.79 -15.22 -7.80
N ILE A 418 11.16 -14.94 -6.66
CA ILE A 418 10.12 -13.90 -6.60
C ILE A 418 10.67 -12.48 -6.75
N HIS A 419 11.90 -12.19 -6.30
CA HIS A 419 12.47 -10.84 -6.28
C HIS A 419 13.88 -10.80 -6.86
N HIS A 420 14.14 -9.71 -7.58
CA HIS A 420 15.43 -9.40 -8.17
C HIS A 420 15.75 -7.92 -7.98
N ILE A 421 17.03 -7.62 -7.72
CA ILE A 421 17.56 -6.27 -7.60
C ILE A 421 18.66 -6.11 -8.65
N VAL A 422 18.53 -5.09 -9.50
CA VAL A 422 19.56 -4.73 -10.48
C VAL A 422 20.14 -3.38 -10.12
N VAL A 423 21.45 -3.32 -9.94
CA VAL A 423 22.24 -2.09 -9.80
C VAL A 423 23.13 -1.96 -11.02
N ASN A 424 23.00 -0.85 -11.75
CA ASN A 424 23.71 -0.65 -12.99
C ASN A 424 25.12 -0.09 -12.78
N ASP A 425 25.30 0.82 -11.81
CA ASP A 425 26.54 1.56 -11.62
C ASP A 425 26.70 2.06 -10.17
N TRP A 426 27.76 1.63 -9.48
CA TRP A 426 28.03 2.06 -8.12
C TRP A 426 28.52 3.51 -8.02
N GLU A 427 29.23 4.02 -9.03
CA GLU A 427 29.85 5.35 -9.00
C GLU A 427 28.80 6.46 -9.03
N ARG A 428 27.68 6.22 -9.71
CA ARG A 428 26.54 7.14 -9.75
C ARG A 428 25.80 7.22 -8.41
N GLY A 429 25.95 6.21 -7.55
CA GLY A 429 25.21 6.09 -6.28
C GLY A 429 23.82 5.47 -6.46
N VAL A 430 23.34 4.80 -5.42
CA VAL A 430 22.06 4.05 -5.44
C VAL A 430 20.83 4.93 -5.61
N ASP A 431 20.94 6.21 -5.25
CA ASP A 431 19.91 7.24 -5.35
C ASP A 431 19.87 7.94 -6.73
N ALA A 432 20.77 7.58 -7.65
CA ALA A 432 20.75 8.12 -9.00
C ALA A 432 19.56 7.61 -9.84
N ASP A 433 19.07 8.48 -10.72
CA ASP A 433 17.98 8.15 -11.63
C ASP A 433 18.35 6.96 -12.54
N GLN A 434 17.40 6.05 -12.73
CA GLN A 434 17.58 4.85 -13.55
C GLN A 434 18.78 3.95 -13.16
N ASN A 435 19.33 4.08 -11.96
CA ASN A 435 20.46 3.24 -11.56
C ASN A 435 20.04 1.90 -10.96
N VAL A 436 19.03 1.92 -10.10
CA VAL A 436 18.50 0.73 -9.43
C VAL A 436 17.15 0.35 -10.01
N VAL A 437 16.95 -0.92 -10.34
CA VAL A 437 15.67 -1.49 -10.73
C VAL A 437 15.34 -2.68 -9.84
N LEU A 438 14.11 -2.71 -9.35
CA LEU A 438 13.56 -3.81 -8.56
C LEU A 438 12.56 -4.56 -9.42
N ILE A 439 12.58 -5.88 -9.37
CA ILE A 439 11.69 -6.75 -10.13
C ILE A 439 11.04 -7.72 -9.18
N SER A 440 9.75 -7.98 -9.41
CA SER A 440 9.04 -9.06 -8.75
C SER A 440 8.19 -9.88 -9.70
N VAL A 441 8.25 -11.20 -9.53
CA VAL A 441 7.47 -12.20 -10.25
C VAL A 441 6.59 -12.96 -9.26
N PRO A 442 5.52 -12.34 -8.72
CA PRO A 442 4.76 -12.93 -7.61
C PRO A 442 4.01 -14.22 -7.99
N SER A 443 3.76 -14.46 -9.27
CA SER A 443 3.17 -15.72 -9.75
C SER A 443 4.04 -16.95 -9.49
N VAL A 444 5.32 -16.78 -9.15
CA VAL A 444 6.18 -17.88 -8.68
C VAL A 444 5.68 -18.43 -7.34
N LEU A 445 5.22 -17.57 -6.43
CA LEU A 445 4.71 -18.00 -5.11
C LEU A 445 3.18 -18.12 -5.06
N SER A 446 2.45 -17.38 -5.90
CA SER A 446 0.98 -17.39 -5.97
C SER A 446 0.54 -17.57 -7.44
N PRO A 447 0.54 -18.81 -7.97
CA PRO A 447 0.28 -19.07 -9.39
C PRO A 447 -1.07 -18.55 -9.90
N ASP A 448 -2.05 -18.36 -9.03
CA ASP A 448 -3.38 -17.83 -9.33
C ASP A 448 -3.41 -16.34 -9.70
N LEU A 449 -2.26 -15.65 -9.55
CA LEU A 449 -2.09 -14.26 -10.00
C LEU A 449 -1.97 -14.13 -11.52
N ALA A 450 -1.70 -15.23 -12.23
CA ALA A 450 -1.64 -15.30 -13.68
C ALA A 450 -2.47 -16.48 -14.21
N PRO A 451 -2.88 -16.47 -15.49
CA PRO A 451 -3.45 -17.66 -16.11
C PRO A 451 -2.46 -18.85 -16.07
N PRO A 452 -2.93 -20.10 -16.18
CA PRO A 452 -2.05 -21.27 -16.24
C PRO A 452 -0.94 -21.11 -17.28
N ARG A 453 0.26 -21.58 -16.94
CA ARG A 453 1.49 -21.47 -17.75
C ARG A 453 1.94 -20.03 -18.06
N LYS A 454 1.49 -19.04 -17.29
CA LYS A 454 1.91 -17.64 -17.47
C LYS A 454 2.49 -17.07 -16.19
N HIS A 455 3.29 -16.03 -16.35
CA HIS A 455 3.78 -15.22 -15.26
C HIS A 455 3.31 -13.78 -15.36
N VAL A 456 3.20 -13.16 -14.19
CA VAL A 456 3.02 -11.72 -14.05
C VAL A 456 4.27 -11.14 -13.38
N LEU A 457 4.75 -10.03 -13.90
CA LEU A 457 5.95 -9.35 -13.40
C LEU A 457 5.67 -7.87 -13.20
N HIS A 458 6.26 -7.32 -12.14
CA HIS A 458 6.32 -5.89 -11.88
C HIS A 458 7.78 -5.47 -11.67
N ALA A 459 8.29 -4.60 -12.54
CA ALA A 459 9.57 -3.93 -12.38
C ALA A 459 9.36 -2.44 -12.09
N TYR A 460 10.22 -1.83 -11.28
CA TYR A 460 10.15 -0.40 -10.96
C TYR A 460 11.49 0.22 -10.55
N THR A 461 11.63 1.53 -10.73
CA THR A 461 12.72 2.33 -10.15
C THR A 461 12.31 2.81 -8.76
N PRO A 462 13.14 2.67 -7.71
CA PRO A 462 12.75 2.93 -6.32
C PRO A 462 12.82 4.41 -5.94
N GLY A 463 11.97 5.25 -6.53
CA GLY A 463 11.80 6.64 -6.09
C GLY A 463 12.96 7.56 -6.52
N THR A 464 13.50 7.33 -7.71
CA THR A 464 14.61 8.10 -8.32
C THR A 464 14.23 8.75 -9.64
N GLU A 465 12.96 8.66 -10.08
CA GLU A 465 12.53 9.29 -11.34
C GLU A 465 12.18 10.77 -11.10
N PRO A 466 12.94 11.72 -11.67
CA PRO A 466 12.69 13.15 -11.45
C PRO A 466 11.33 13.56 -12.02
N PHE A 467 10.51 14.22 -11.21
CA PHE A 467 9.16 14.62 -11.65
C PHE A 467 9.21 15.72 -12.72
N GLU A 468 10.22 16.59 -12.68
CA GLU A 468 10.40 17.77 -13.53
C GLU A 468 10.45 17.40 -15.01
N LEU A 469 10.98 16.23 -15.35
CA LEU A 469 11.02 15.71 -16.72
C LEU A 469 9.60 15.50 -17.30
N TRP A 470 8.61 15.34 -16.44
CA TRP A 470 7.24 15.02 -16.80
C TRP A 470 6.28 16.18 -16.60
N GLU A 471 6.71 17.22 -15.89
CA GLU A 471 5.85 18.33 -15.51
C GLU A 471 5.34 19.08 -16.74
N GLY A 472 4.05 19.39 -16.76
CA GLY A 472 3.41 20.09 -17.87
C GLY A 472 3.14 19.26 -19.13
N LEU A 473 3.68 18.03 -19.25
CA LEU A 473 3.44 17.19 -20.43
C LEU A 473 1.98 16.72 -20.53
N ASP A 474 1.40 16.82 -21.72
CA ASP A 474 0.14 16.13 -22.03
C ASP A 474 0.41 14.63 -22.21
N ARG A 475 -0.22 13.81 -21.37
CA ARG A 475 -0.17 12.33 -21.44
C ARG A 475 -0.62 11.73 -22.77
N ARG A 476 -1.24 12.51 -23.66
CA ARG A 476 -1.67 12.09 -25.00
C ARG A 476 -0.68 12.49 -26.10
N SER A 477 0.26 13.39 -25.80
CA SER A 477 1.24 13.87 -26.77
C SER A 477 2.22 12.76 -27.19
N ASN A 478 2.89 12.96 -28.32
CA ASN A 478 3.94 12.04 -28.77
C ASN A 478 5.20 12.20 -27.91
N GLU A 479 5.54 13.42 -27.52
CA GLU A 479 6.63 13.72 -26.57
C GLU A 479 6.53 12.89 -25.29
N TYR A 480 5.34 12.83 -24.66
CA TYR A 480 5.14 11.99 -23.48
C TYR A 480 5.33 10.50 -23.77
N LYS A 481 4.90 10.02 -24.95
CA LYS A 481 5.04 8.60 -25.33
C LYS A 481 6.51 8.23 -25.60
N GLU A 482 7.25 9.11 -26.26
CA GLU A 482 8.68 8.95 -26.55
C GLU A 482 9.50 8.95 -25.26
N LEU A 483 9.29 9.95 -24.40
CA LEU A 483 9.93 9.99 -23.08
C LEU A 483 9.57 8.75 -22.25
N LYS A 484 8.31 8.31 -22.29
CA LYS A 484 7.87 7.07 -21.63
C LYS A 484 8.56 5.83 -22.14
N ALA A 485 8.75 5.69 -23.45
CA ALA A 485 9.50 4.58 -24.02
C ALA A 485 10.96 4.64 -23.57
N GLN A 486 11.62 5.78 -23.78
CA GLN A 486 13.02 6.02 -23.41
C GLN A 486 13.29 5.74 -21.93
N ARG A 487 12.49 6.31 -21.03
CA ARG A 487 12.69 6.19 -19.58
C ARG A 487 12.37 4.80 -19.05
N SER A 488 11.55 4.02 -19.76
CA SER A 488 11.23 2.63 -19.38
C SER A 488 12.29 1.60 -19.79
N GLU A 489 13.20 1.96 -20.69
CA GLU A 489 14.17 1.02 -21.28
C GLU A 489 15.09 0.38 -20.24
N VAL A 490 15.45 1.11 -19.18
CA VAL A 490 16.26 0.56 -18.08
C VAL A 490 15.58 -0.63 -17.40
N MET A 491 14.25 -0.58 -17.22
CA MET A 491 13.50 -1.66 -16.60
C MET A 491 13.41 -2.86 -17.54
N TRP A 492 13.27 -2.63 -18.84
CA TRP A 492 13.29 -3.72 -19.82
C TRP A 492 14.61 -4.46 -19.84
N LYS A 493 15.74 -3.75 -19.87
CA LYS A 493 17.09 -4.35 -19.79
C LYS A 493 17.29 -5.14 -18.48
N ALA A 494 16.81 -4.60 -17.37
CA ALA A 494 16.85 -5.29 -16.08
C ALA A 494 16.01 -6.59 -16.09
N VAL A 495 14.83 -6.56 -16.72
CA VAL A 495 13.95 -7.73 -16.88
C VAL A 495 14.59 -8.79 -17.77
N GLU A 496 15.17 -8.41 -18.91
CA GLU A 496 15.90 -9.35 -19.78
C GLU A 496 17.05 -10.03 -19.05
N ARG A 497 17.83 -9.26 -18.27
CA ARG A 497 18.89 -9.82 -17.43
C ARG A 497 18.36 -10.80 -16.38
N ALA A 498 17.23 -10.46 -15.74
CA ALA A 498 16.66 -11.28 -14.69
C ALA A 498 16.01 -12.57 -15.20
N LEU A 499 15.27 -12.51 -16.31
CA LEU A 499 14.55 -13.64 -16.89
C LEU A 499 15.42 -14.51 -17.81
N GLY A 500 16.49 -13.94 -18.37
CA GLY A 500 17.45 -14.64 -19.21
C GLY A 500 17.01 -14.76 -20.68
N PRO A 501 17.76 -15.51 -21.51
CA PRO A 501 17.65 -15.49 -22.97
C PRO A 501 16.34 -16.06 -23.53
N GLY A 502 15.58 -16.83 -22.73
CA GLY A 502 14.27 -17.34 -23.14
C GLY A 502 13.16 -16.29 -23.09
N PHE A 503 13.41 -15.13 -22.47
CA PHE A 503 12.45 -14.04 -22.43
C PHE A 503 12.47 -13.20 -23.72
N ASP A 504 11.29 -12.93 -24.26
CA ASP A 504 11.11 -12.11 -25.45
C ASP A 504 10.10 -11.00 -25.15
N ARG A 505 10.54 -9.74 -25.27
CA ARG A 505 9.69 -8.56 -25.04
C ARG A 505 8.44 -8.61 -25.92
N GLU A 506 8.53 -9.09 -27.16
CA GLU A 506 7.42 -9.09 -28.11
C GLU A 506 6.37 -10.14 -27.82
N LYS A 507 6.71 -11.18 -27.05
CA LYS A 507 5.76 -12.21 -26.60
C LYS A 507 4.98 -11.82 -25.33
N CYS A 508 5.25 -10.67 -24.73
CA CYS A 508 4.44 -10.17 -23.61
C CYS A 508 3.03 -9.78 -24.09
N GLU A 509 2.02 -10.47 -23.59
CA GLU A 509 0.60 -10.19 -23.88
C GLU A 509 0.10 -8.93 -23.19
N VAL A 510 0.68 -8.59 -22.04
CA VAL A 510 0.38 -7.36 -21.29
C VAL A 510 1.66 -6.57 -21.13
N LYS A 511 1.66 -5.30 -21.56
CA LYS A 511 2.76 -4.35 -21.37
C LYS A 511 2.18 -3.03 -20.86
N LEU A 512 2.34 -2.74 -19.57
CA LEU A 512 1.86 -1.49 -18.98
C LEU A 512 3.00 -0.74 -18.30
N VAL A 513 3.37 0.41 -18.86
CA VAL A 513 4.35 1.31 -18.24
C VAL A 513 3.63 2.41 -17.45
N GLY A 514 4.00 2.57 -16.18
CA GLY A 514 3.61 3.66 -15.29
C GLY A 514 4.70 4.72 -15.22
N THR A 515 4.29 5.98 -15.12
CA THR A 515 5.13 7.18 -15.08
C THR A 515 4.71 8.07 -13.91
N PRO A 516 5.48 9.10 -13.55
CA PRO A 516 5.09 10.04 -12.49
C PRO A 516 3.70 10.66 -12.69
N LEU A 517 3.34 11.08 -13.92
CA LEU A 517 1.98 11.55 -14.23
C LEU A 517 0.90 10.45 -14.14
N THR A 518 1.28 9.18 -14.29
CA THR A 518 0.38 8.05 -14.05
C THR A 518 0.12 7.87 -12.57
N HIS A 519 1.15 7.96 -11.72
CA HIS A 519 1.01 7.91 -10.27
C HIS A 519 0.19 9.09 -9.76
N GLN A 520 0.47 10.32 -10.20
CA GLN A 520 -0.30 11.51 -9.85
C GLN A 520 -1.78 11.34 -10.23
N ARG A 521 -2.10 10.85 -11.43
CA ARG A 521 -3.49 10.65 -11.87
C ARG A 521 -4.19 9.53 -11.10
N PHE A 522 -3.60 8.34 -11.06
CA PHE A 522 -4.26 7.17 -10.50
C PHE A 522 -4.27 7.26 -8.99
N LEU A 523 -3.16 7.56 -8.33
CA LEU A 523 -3.08 7.59 -6.87
C LEU A 523 -3.53 8.92 -6.28
N ARG A 524 -3.68 9.97 -7.11
CA ARG A 524 -4.02 11.34 -6.66
C ARG A 524 -3.03 11.85 -5.62
N ARG A 525 -1.75 11.60 -5.91
CA ARG A 525 -0.64 11.97 -5.06
C ARG A 525 0.12 13.13 -5.65
N ASN A 526 0.47 14.09 -4.82
CA ASN A 526 1.38 15.18 -5.16
C ASN A 526 2.63 14.63 -5.89
N ARG A 527 2.89 15.11 -7.12
CA ARG A 527 4.02 14.71 -7.97
C ARG A 527 4.20 13.20 -8.17
N GLY A 528 3.20 12.38 -7.84
CA GLY A 528 3.36 10.92 -7.83
C GLY A 528 4.49 10.43 -6.89
N THR A 529 4.83 11.17 -5.83
CA THR A 529 5.92 10.84 -4.89
C THR A 529 5.56 9.67 -3.95
N TYR A 530 6.58 8.97 -3.46
CA TYR A 530 6.44 7.96 -2.40
C TYR A 530 6.06 8.56 -1.05
N GLY A 531 6.41 9.83 -0.82
CA GLY A 531 6.23 10.49 0.47
C GLY A 531 7.44 11.36 0.84
N PRO A 532 7.56 11.74 2.12
CA PRO A 532 8.64 12.59 2.60
C PRO A 532 9.99 11.85 2.63
N ALA A 533 11.08 12.57 2.33
CA ALA A 533 12.47 12.09 2.40
C ALA A 533 13.27 12.88 3.45
N ILE A 534 12.96 12.67 4.72
CA ILE A 534 13.52 13.48 5.82
C ILE A 534 14.77 12.78 6.37
N LYS A 535 15.93 13.42 6.23
CA LYS A 535 17.19 12.89 6.76
C LYS A 535 17.22 12.93 8.30
N ALA A 536 17.74 11.85 8.90
CA ALA A 536 17.98 11.73 10.33
C ALA A 536 18.79 12.93 10.86
N GLY A 537 18.38 13.47 12.01
CA GLY A 537 19.00 14.64 12.63
C GLY A 537 18.75 15.99 11.92
N LYS A 538 18.03 16.02 10.79
CA LYS A 538 17.66 17.26 10.09
C LYS A 538 16.20 17.66 10.28
N GLY A 539 15.33 16.72 10.68
CA GLY A 539 13.92 16.98 10.93
C GLY A 539 13.20 15.75 11.45
N SER A 540 11.88 15.85 11.57
CA SER A 540 11.01 14.74 11.93
C SER A 540 9.84 14.65 10.97
N PHE A 541 9.30 13.45 10.78
CA PHE A 541 8.09 13.28 10.01
C PHE A 541 6.96 14.15 10.57
N PRO A 542 6.14 14.75 9.71
CA PRO A 542 4.96 15.50 10.13
C PRO A 542 4.06 14.66 11.02
N GLY A 543 3.56 15.27 12.10
CA GLY A 543 2.62 14.63 13.00
C GLY A 543 1.24 14.43 12.38
N HIS A 544 0.37 13.74 13.10
CA HIS A 544 -0.99 13.44 12.66
C HIS A 544 -1.95 14.63 12.78
N SER A 545 -1.73 15.53 13.74
CA SER A 545 -2.62 16.66 13.99
C SER A 545 -2.38 17.79 12.99
N THR A 546 -3.47 18.47 12.62
CA THR A 546 -3.42 19.70 11.82
C THR A 546 -3.75 20.92 12.70
N PRO A 547 -3.50 22.15 12.23
CA PRO A 547 -3.93 23.36 12.94
C PRO A 547 -5.45 23.52 13.00
N ILE A 548 -6.21 22.71 12.25
CA ILE A 548 -7.66 22.71 12.23
C ILE A 548 -8.14 21.65 13.24
N PRO A 549 -8.80 22.04 14.34
CA PRO A 549 -9.40 21.10 15.27
C PRO A 549 -10.25 20.05 14.57
N GLN A 550 -10.15 18.81 15.06
CA GLN A 550 -10.88 17.64 14.57
C GLN A 550 -10.51 17.20 13.15
N LEU A 551 -9.45 17.76 12.55
CA LEU A 551 -8.84 17.26 11.33
C LEU A 551 -7.49 16.63 11.61
N PHE A 552 -7.36 15.36 11.21
CA PHE A 552 -6.14 14.56 11.35
C PHE A 552 -5.67 14.05 9.99
N CYS A 553 -4.38 13.76 9.89
CA CYS A 553 -3.75 13.12 8.74
C CYS A 553 -3.16 11.76 9.16
N CYS A 554 -3.28 10.77 8.27
CA CYS A 554 -2.64 9.47 8.42
C CYS A 554 -2.09 8.98 7.07
N GLY A 555 -1.27 7.93 7.12
CA GLY A 555 -0.60 7.36 5.95
C GLY A 555 0.85 7.80 5.84
N ASP A 556 1.43 7.61 4.65
CA ASP A 556 2.87 7.68 4.39
C ASP A 556 3.49 9.07 4.46
N SER A 557 2.68 10.13 4.41
CA SER A 557 3.17 11.51 4.57
C SER A 557 3.21 12.00 6.02
N THR A 558 2.85 11.15 6.97
CA THR A 558 2.87 11.45 8.40
C THR A 558 3.71 10.41 9.13
N PHE A 559 4.14 10.70 10.35
CA PHE A 559 4.80 9.73 11.21
C PHE A 559 4.01 8.41 11.25
N PRO A 560 4.65 7.22 11.25
CA PRO A 560 6.09 6.98 11.23
C PRO A 560 6.80 7.16 9.87
N GLY A 561 6.06 7.38 8.78
CA GLY A 561 6.63 7.63 7.45
C GLY A 561 6.20 6.61 6.39
N ILE A 562 7.06 6.41 5.40
CA ILE A 562 6.81 5.63 4.19
C ILE A 562 6.85 4.11 4.41
N GLY A 563 6.22 3.36 3.49
CA GLY A 563 6.20 1.90 3.50
C GLY A 563 5.01 1.30 4.25
N VAL A 564 4.54 0.14 3.80
CA VAL A 564 3.29 -0.48 4.28
C VAL A 564 3.22 -0.64 5.80
N PRO A 565 4.27 -1.11 6.51
CA PRO A 565 4.23 -1.23 7.97
C PRO A 565 4.09 0.12 8.69
N ALA A 566 4.74 1.17 8.20
CA ALA A 566 4.65 2.52 8.77
C ALA A 566 3.28 3.15 8.49
N VAL A 567 2.75 2.97 7.27
CA VAL A 567 1.42 3.44 6.87
C VAL A 567 0.31 2.81 7.74
N ALA A 568 0.38 1.50 7.97
CA ALA A 568 -0.58 0.81 8.84
C ALA A 568 -0.50 1.31 10.29
N ALA A 569 0.73 1.52 10.80
CA ALA A 569 0.94 2.09 12.13
C ALA A 569 0.40 3.52 12.23
N SER A 570 0.61 4.36 11.21
CA SER A 570 0.09 5.73 11.16
C SER A 570 -1.43 5.76 11.29
N GLY A 571 -2.14 4.89 10.56
CA GLY A 571 -3.59 4.74 10.69
C GLY A 571 -4.03 4.30 12.09
N ALA A 572 -3.31 3.34 12.68
CA ALA A 572 -3.59 2.85 14.03
C ALA A 572 -3.38 3.93 15.10
N ILE A 573 -2.31 4.72 15.01
CA ILE A 573 -2.01 5.81 15.95
C ILE A 573 -3.16 6.83 15.96
N VAL A 574 -3.67 7.22 14.79
CA VAL A 574 -4.80 8.15 14.71
C VAL A 574 -6.07 7.55 15.28
N ALA A 575 -6.38 6.28 14.98
CA ALA A 575 -7.53 5.60 15.56
C ALA A 575 -7.48 5.56 17.09
N ASN A 576 -6.31 5.21 17.64
CA ASN A 576 -6.09 5.14 19.08
C ASN A 576 -6.23 6.52 19.74
N SER A 577 -5.79 7.59 19.07
CA SER A 577 -5.90 8.95 19.60
C SER A 577 -7.32 9.54 19.59
N LEU A 578 -8.25 8.93 18.85
CA LEU A 578 -9.64 9.35 18.78
C LEU A 578 -10.55 8.65 19.79
N VAL A 579 -10.00 7.76 20.62
CA VAL A 579 -10.73 7.01 21.67
C VAL A 579 -10.10 7.26 23.04
N SER A 580 -10.73 6.82 24.12
CA SER A 580 -10.15 7.01 25.46
C SER A 580 -8.90 6.15 25.69
N VAL A 581 -8.12 6.49 26.72
CA VAL A 581 -6.97 5.68 27.16
C VAL A 581 -7.42 4.29 27.62
N SER A 582 -8.56 4.20 28.33
CA SER A 582 -9.13 2.92 28.78
C SER A 582 -9.46 1.99 27.61
N GLN A 583 -10.19 2.50 26.60
CA GLN A 583 -10.59 1.71 25.44
C GLN A 583 -9.39 1.15 24.66
N HIS A 584 -8.33 1.95 24.53
CA HIS A 584 -7.10 1.50 23.90
C HIS A 584 -6.36 0.47 24.75
N SER A 585 -6.27 0.68 26.07
CA SER A 585 -5.66 -0.30 26.98
C SER A 585 -6.37 -1.65 26.91
N GLU A 586 -7.70 -1.66 26.87
CA GLU A 586 -8.51 -2.87 26.71
C GLU A 586 -8.19 -3.58 25.37
N LEU A 587 -7.99 -2.83 24.29
CA LEU A 587 -7.56 -3.43 23.02
C LEU A 587 -6.17 -4.07 23.14
N LEU A 588 -5.21 -3.37 23.75
CA LEU A 588 -3.85 -3.89 23.95
C LEU A 588 -3.87 -5.18 24.76
N ASP A 589 -4.66 -5.23 25.83
CA ASP A 589 -4.87 -6.42 26.66
C ASP A 589 -5.48 -7.56 25.84
N ALA A 590 -6.49 -7.27 25.00
CA ALA A 590 -7.15 -8.27 24.17
C ALA A 590 -6.24 -8.90 23.11
N VAL A 591 -5.21 -8.18 22.65
CA VAL A 591 -4.22 -8.68 21.67
C VAL A 591 -2.91 -9.14 22.32
N GLY A 592 -2.83 -9.16 23.65
CA GLY A 592 -1.67 -9.63 24.40
C GLY A 592 -0.42 -8.76 24.23
N ILE A 593 -0.59 -7.44 24.03
CA ILE A 593 0.50 -6.47 23.81
C ILE A 593 0.71 -5.64 25.07
#